data_AF-A0A081BUF9-F1
#
_entry.id   AF-A0A081BUF9-F1
#
_cell.length_a   1.000
_cell.length_b   1.000
_cell.length_c   1.000
_cell.angle_alpha   90.00
_cell.angle_beta   90.00
_cell.angle_gamma   90.00
#
_symmetry.space_group_name_H-M   'P 1'
#
loop_
_entity.id
_entity.type
_entity.pdbx_description
1 polymer ?
#
loop_
_entity_poly.entity_id
_entity_poly.type
_entity_poly.pdbx_seq_one_letter_code
_entity_poly.pdbx_strand_id
1 'polypeptide(L)'
;MPGITLRPGREIFTDRLRASFFISLVSFLEAYLNQVCKDVAIVVRSPLKSSEIKGNMLERSQKFLEVFGNFTRPSKEDWEFIGRIYDVRNAFVHVNGSIDDYRDARRLRQFIEQQPGLSGTSYLELKKEFCFSCLEKIDAFLEMICSEVRNLCERIKRFESKK
;
A
#
# COMPACT_ATOMS: atom_id res chain seq x y z
N MET A 1 -29.04 -4.66 29.38
CA MET A 1 -27.56 -4.67 29.27
C MET A 1 -27.21 -5.54 28.09
N PRO A 2 -26.54 -5.03 27.05
CA PRO A 2 -26.12 -5.88 25.93
C PRO A 2 -25.04 -6.84 26.43
N GLY A 3 -25.30 -8.14 26.28
CA GLY A 3 -24.43 -9.21 26.74
C GLY A 3 -23.07 -9.15 26.05
N ILE A 4 -22.00 -9.28 26.84
CA ILE A 4 -20.65 -9.44 26.32
C ILE A 4 -20.57 -10.84 25.72
N THR A 5 -20.84 -10.96 24.42
CA THR A 5 -20.63 -12.20 23.68
C THR A 5 -19.13 -12.40 23.50
N LEU A 6 -18.52 -13.26 24.31
CA LEU A 6 -17.13 -13.66 24.15
C LEU A 6 -16.97 -14.37 22.80
N ARG A 7 -16.06 -13.86 21.95
CA ARG A 7 -15.74 -14.53 20.68
C ARG A 7 -15.02 -15.85 20.94
N PRO A 8 -15.38 -16.96 20.28
CA PRO A 8 -14.64 -18.21 20.35
C PRO A 8 -13.16 -18.01 20.00
N GLY A 9 -12.26 -18.71 20.69
CA GLY A 9 -10.82 -18.56 20.50
C GLY A 9 -10.31 -18.78 19.06
N ARG A 10 -11.00 -19.64 18.28
CA ARG A 10 -10.70 -19.84 16.84
C ARG A 10 -10.94 -18.59 15.99
N GLU A 11 -11.95 -17.79 16.32
CA GLU A 11 -12.25 -16.56 15.58
C GLU A 11 -11.20 -15.49 15.86
N ILE A 12 -10.84 -15.31 17.14
CA ILE A 12 -9.78 -14.38 17.56
C ILE A 12 -8.46 -14.74 16.87
N PHE A 13 -8.10 -16.02 16.86
CA PHE A 13 -6.89 -16.49 16.20
C PHE A 13 -6.91 -16.20 14.69
N THR A 14 -8.03 -16.49 14.04
CA THR A 14 -8.19 -16.26 12.60
C THR A 14 -8.09 -14.77 12.25
N ASP A 15 -8.74 -13.89 13.03
CA ASP A 15 -8.70 -12.44 12.82
C ASP A 15 -7.28 -11.89 13.01
N ARG A 16 -6.55 -12.38 14.02
CA ARG A 16 -5.14 -12.02 14.24
C ARG A 16 -4.24 -12.49 13.10
N LEU A 17 -4.45 -13.71 12.59
CA LEU A 17 -3.69 -14.20 11.43
C LEU A 17 -3.93 -13.35 10.18
N ARG A 18 -5.19 -12.97 9.91
CA ARG A 18 -5.52 -12.11 8.76
C ARG A 18 -4.89 -10.73 8.90
N ALA A 19 -4.92 -10.13 10.09
CA ALA A 19 -4.26 -8.86 10.35
C ALA A 19 -2.74 -8.98 10.12
N SER A 20 -2.09 -10.01 10.66
CA SER A 20 -0.65 -10.25 10.45
C SER A 20 -0.28 -10.44 8.98
N PHE A 21 -1.10 -11.21 8.24
CA PHE A 21 -0.93 -11.38 6.79
C PHE A 21 -1.02 -10.03 6.07
N PHE A 22 -2.08 -9.26 6.34
CA PHE A 22 -2.32 -7.98 5.71
C PHE A 22 -1.21 -6.96 6.00
N ILE A 23 -0.78 -6.84 7.26
CA ILE A 23 0.33 -5.96 7.65
C ILE A 23 1.62 -6.37 6.91
N SER A 24 1.88 -7.67 6.80
CA SER A 24 3.07 -8.18 6.11
C SER A 24 3.02 -7.88 4.60
N LEU A 25 1.87 -8.09 3.97
CA LEU A 25 1.65 -7.80 2.55
C LEU A 25 1.91 -6.33 2.21
N VAL A 26 1.37 -5.41 3.01
CA VAL A 26 1.57 -3.97 2.80
C VAL A 26 3.01 -3.56 3.11
N SER A 27 3.63 -4.13 4.15
CA SER A 27 5.04 -3.86 4.47
C SER A 27 5.99 -4.36 3.37
N PHE A 28 5.64 -5.47 2.70
CA PHE A 28 6.35 -5.93 1.51
C PHE A 28 6.24 -4.93 0.36
N LEU A 29 5.03 -4.44 0.07
CA LEU A 29 4.81 -3.39 -0.94
C LEU A 29 5.64 -2.13 -0.64
N GLU A 30 5.69 -1.70 0.62
CA GLU A 30 6.52 -0.58 1.05
C GLU A 30 8.00 -0.81 0.75
N ALA A 31 8.53 -1.96 1.17
CA ALA A 31 9.92 -2.32 0.92
C ALA A 31 10.24 -2.35 -0.57
N TYR A 32 9.33 -2.91 -1.37
CA TYR A 32 9.46 -3.00 -2.82
C TYR A 32 9.48 -1.62 -3.48
N LEU A 33 8.52 -0.75 -3.19
CA LEU A 33 8.46 0.60 -3.74
C LEU A 33 9.68 1.44 -3.37
N ASN A 34 10.17 1.29 -2.13
CA ASN A 34 11.42 1.93 -1.71
C ASN A 34 12.61 1.44 -2.54
N GLN A 35 12.69 0.14 -2.83
CA GLN A 35 13.74 -0.41 -3.66
C GLN A 35 13.65 0.11 -5.10
N VAL A 36 12.46 0.10 -5.70
CA VAL A 36 12.24 0.66 -7.05
C VAL A 36 12.65 2.12 -7.12
N CYS A 37 12.33 2.94 -6.12
CA CYS A 37 12.77 4.34 -6.10
C CYS A 37 14.31 4.46 -6.09
N LYS A 38 15.01 3.62 -5.33
CA LYS A 38 16.49 3.60 -5.32
C LYS A 38 17.04 3.19 -6.68
N ASP A 39 16.48 2.15 -7.28
CA ASP A 39 16.92 1.64 -8.59
C ASP A 39 16.70 2.69 -9.67
N VAL A 40 15.52 3.33 -9.70
CA VAL A 40 15.23 4.44 -10.62
C VAL A 40 16.21 5.59 -10.40
N ALA A 41 16.51 5.96 -9.15
CA ALA A 41 17.47 7.02 -8.86
C ALA A 41 18.87 6.73 -9.44
N ILE A 42 19.33 5.48 -9.35
CA ILE A 42 20.60 5.04 -9.93
C ILE A 42 20.54 5.14 -11.46
N VAL A 43 19.48 4.58 -12.04
CA VAL A 43 19.29 4.47 -13.49
C VAL A 43 19.22 5.85 -14.17
N VAL A 44 18.50 6.81 -13.57
CA VAL A 44 18.38 8.18 -14.10
C VAL A 44 19.47 9.13 -13.60
N ARG A 45 20.39 8.64 -12.77
CA ARG A 45 21.43 9.44 -12.09
C ARG A 45 20.84 10.65 -11.37
N SER A 46 19.72 10.44 -10.67
CA SER A 46 19.02 11.50 -9.95
C SER A 46 19.92 12.08 -8.85
N PRO A 47 20.04 13.42 -8.74
CA PRO A 47 20.73 14.05 -7.63
C PRO A 47 19.94 13.97 -6.31
N LEU A 48 18.64 13.66 -6.38
CA LEU A 48 17.73 13.58 -5.24
C LEU A 48 17.31 12.13 -4.99
N LYS A 49 17.17 11.79 -3.70
CA LYS A 49 16.58 10.53 -3.22
C LYS A 49 15.09 10.71 -2.95
N SER A 50 14.30 9.64 -3.09
CA SER A 50 12.87 9.67 -2.75
C SER A 50 12.60 10.09 -1.29
N SER A 51 13.53 9.79 -0.37
CA SER A 51 13.44 10.20 1.03
C SER A 51 13.45 11.72 1.25
N GLU A 52 14.01 12.48 0.31
CA GLU A 52 14.11 13.95 0.36
C GLU A 52 12.84 14.66 -0.14
N ILE A 53 11.90 13.90 -0.71
CA ILE A 53 10.59 14.42 -1.11
C ILE A 53 9.68 14.56 0.13
N LYS A 54 8.88 15.62 0.19
CA LYS A 54 7.87 15.82 1.24
C LYS A 54 6.63 14.95 0.99
N GLY A 55 6.21 14.23 2.03
CA GLY A 55 4.99 13.41 2.04
C GLY A 55 5.09 12.22 2.99
N ASN A 56 4.10 11.34 3.00
CA ASN A 56 4.28 9.99 3.55
C ASN A 56 5.06 9.09 2.58
N MET A 57 5.41 7.87 2.99
CA MET A 57 6.23 6.95 2.19
C MET A 57 5.66 6.74 0.77
N LEU A 58 4.36 6.46 0.65
CA LEU A 58 3.70 6.24 -0.64
C LEU A 58 3.67 7.50 -1.51
N GLU A 59 3.31 8.65 -0.94
CA GLU A 59 3.30 9.93 -1.65
C GLU A 59 4.69 10.29 -2.20
N ARG A 60 5.74 10.01 -1.42
CA ARG A 60 7.13 10.22 -1.85
C ARG A 60 7.48 9.29 -3.01
N SER A 61 7.14 8.00 -2.90
CA SER A 61 7.37 7.03 -3.97
C SER A 61 6.64 7.39 -5.25
N GLN A 62 5.36 7.71 -5.17
CA GLN A 62 4.56 8.13 -6.33
C GLN A 62 5.19 9.33 -7.03
N LYS A 63 5.41 10.44 -6.30
CA LYS A 63 6.00 11.66 -6.87
C LYS A 63 7.38 11.41 -7.46
N PHE A 64 8.21 10.61 -6.80
CA PHE A 64 9.53 10.28 -7.31
C PHE A 64 9.45 9.54 -8.65
N LEU A 65 8.62 8.51 -8.73
CA LEU A 65 8.48 7.67 -9.92
C LEU A 65 7.81 8.41 -11.09
N GLU A 66 6.85 9.29 -10.81
CA GLU A 66 6.25 10.16 -11.81
C GLU A 66 7.27 11.17 -12.37
N VAL A 67 7.99 11.89 -11.50
CA VAL A 67 8.88 12.98 -11.92
C VAL A 67 10.18 12.45 -12.56
N PHE A 68 10.83 11.49 -11.92
CA PHE A 68 12.15 11.00 -12.35
C PHE A 68 12.03 9.76 -13.24
N GLY A 69 11.08 8.88 -12.94
CA GLY A 69 10.84 7.67 -13.73
C GLY A 69 9.95 7.92 -14.96
N ASN A 70 9.16 9.01 -14.98
CA ASN A 70 8.09 9.21 -15.96
C ASN A 70 7.16 7.98 -16.04
N PHE A 71 6.74 7.49 -14.86
CA PHE A 71 5.82 6.36 -14.72
C PHE A 71 4.38 6.89 -14.84
N THR A 72 3.57 6.24 -15.66
CA THR A 72 2.20 6.66 -16.00
C THR A 72 1.18 5.52 -15.96
N ARG A 73 1.64 4.27 -15.92
CA ARG A 73 0.77 3.08 -15.95
C ARG A 73 -0.10 2.90 -14.71
N PRO A 74 0.43 2.91 -13.47
CA PRO A 74 -0.44 2.93 -12.33
C PRO A 74 -1.26 4.22 -12.38
N SER A 75 -2.58 4.07 -12.47
CA SER A 75 -3.49 5.18 -12.52
C SER A 75 -3.54 5.91 -11.18
N LYS A 76 -4.18 7.08 -11.17
CA LYS A 76 -4.46 7.80 -9.92
C LYS A 76 -5.29 6.94 -8.96
N GLU A 77 -6.25 6.17 -9.49
CA GLU A 77 -7.13 5.29 -8.71
C GLU A 77 -6.35 4.14 -8.08
N ASP A 78 -5.35 3.59 -8.77
CA ASP A 78 -4.46 2.56 -8.22
C ASP A 78 -3.67 3.10 -7.03
N TRP A 79 -3.05 4.28 -7.17
CA TRP A 79 -2.33 4.93 -6.08
C TRP A 79 -3.24 5.28 -4.92
N GLU A 80 -4.44 5.79 -5.19
CA GLU A 80 -5.44 6.08 -4.16
C GLU A 80 -5.84 4.82 -3.39
N PHE A 81 -6.06 3.70 -4.09
CA PHE A 81 -6.38 2.41 -3.46
C PHE A 81 -5.23 1.90 -2.58
N ILE A 82 -3.99 1.92 -3.08
CA ILE A 82 -2.81 1.55 -2.30
C ILE A 82 -2.67 2.45 -1.06
N GLY A 83 -2.92 3.75 -1.20
CA GLY A 83 -2.96 4.69 -0.07
C GLY A 83 -4.03 4.34 0.97
N ARG A 84 -5.21 3.87 0.56
CA ARG A 84 -6.26 3.44 1.49
C ARG A 84 -5.90 2.15 2.23
N ILE A 85 -5.30 1.18 1.54
CA ILE A 85 -4.76 -0.03 2.18
C ILE A 85 -3.68 0.33 3.22
N TYR A 86 -2.83 1.29 2.90
CA TYR A 86 -1.80 1.80 3.81
C TYR A 86 -2.40 2.41 5.08
N ASP A 87 -3.50 3.14 4.96
CA ASP A 87 -4.24 3.69 6.11
C ASP A 87 -4.75 2.56 7.03
N VAL A 88 -5.33 1.49 6.45
CA VAL A 88 -5.78 0.32 7.21
C VAL A 88 -4.60 -0.35 7.93
N ARG A 89 -3.46 -0.50 7.27
CA ARG A 89 -2.25 -1.07 7.88
C ARG A 89 -1.74 -0.22 9.03
N ASN A 90 -1.73 1.10 8.86
CA ASN A 90 -1.32 2.03 9.92
C ASN A 90 -2.26 1.97 11.13
N ALA A 91 -3.56 1.81 10.92
CA ALA A 91 -4.50 1.59 12.01
C ALA A 91 -4.16 0.30 12.79
N PHE A 92 -3.83 -0.80 12.10
CA PHE A 92 -3.37 -2.02 12.77
C PHE A 92 -2.05 -1.83 13.53
N VAL A 93 -1.07 -1.18 12.94
CA VAL A 93 0.29 -1.07 13.51
C VAL A 93 0.35 -0.07 14.67
N HIS A 94 -0.32 1.08 14.56
CA HIS A 94 -0.17 2.17 15.52
C HIS A 94 -1.22 2.16 16.63
N VAL A 95 -2.43 1.68 16.34
CA VAL A 95 -3.54 1.71 17.30
C VAL A 95 -4.22 0.35 17.44
N ASN A 96 -3.51 -0.74 17.10
CA ASN A 96 -3.96 -2.12 17.23
C ASN A 96 -5.33 -2.38 16.55
N GLY A 97 -5.59 -1.67 15.45
CA GLY A 97 -6.84 -1.76 14.69
C GLY A 97 -8.00 -0.96 15.27
N SER A 98 -7.80 -0.16 16.33
CA SER A 98 -8.81 0.76 16.83
C SER A 98 -9.16 1.80 15.78
N ILE A 99 -10.43 1.87 15.40
CA ILE A 99 -10.94 2.82 14.41
C ILE A 99 -11.03 4.22 15.02
N ASP A 100 -11.47 4.30 16.29
CA ASP A 100 -11.69 5.56 17.00
C ASP A 100 -10.38 6.26 17.36
N ASP A 101 -9.33 5.50 17.65
CA ASP A 101 -8.02 6.06 17.99
C ASP A 101 -7.16 6.39 16.77
N TYR A 102 -7.61 6.02 15.55
CA TYR A 102 -6.87 6.33 14.33
C TYR A 102 -7.06 7.80 13.95
N ARG A 103 -5.95 8.52 13.72
CA ARG A 103 -5.94 9.96 13.42
C ARG A 103 -6.91 10.39 12.30
N ASP A 104 -7.13 9.51 11.31
CA ASP A 104 -8.00 9.75 10.17
C ASP A 104 -9.24 8.84 10.20
N ALA A 105 -9.83 8.64 11.39
CA ALA A 105 -10.97 7.74 11.63
C ALA A 105 -12.11 7.92 10.62
N ARG A 106 -12.48 9.15 10.25
CA ARG A 106 -13.55 9.42 9.27
C ARG A 106 -13.23 8.82 7.90
N ARG A 107 -11.99 9.01 7.42
CA ARG A 107 -11.52 8.52 6.13
C ARG A 107 -11.43 6.99 6.13
N LEU A 108 -11.01 6.40 7.25
CA LEU A 108 -10.98 4.96 7.46
C LEU A 108 -12.40 4.38 7.44
N ARG A 109 -13.36 4.96 8.16
CA ARG A 109 -14.77 4.54 8.18
C ARG A 109 -15.40 4.55 6.78
N GLN A 110 -15.19 5.61 6.02
CA GLN A 110 -15.67 5.68 4.63
C GLN A 110 -15.11 4.54 3.77
N PHE A 111 -13.84 4.18 3.97
CA PHE A 111 -13.23 3.09 3.22
C PHE A 111 -13.78 1.72 3.65
N ILE A 112 -14.01 1.51 4.95
CA ILE A 112 -14.66 0.29 5.47
C ILE A 112 -16.03 0.08 4.80
N GLU A 113 -16.86 1.12 4.69
CA GLU A 113 -18.19 1.03 4.08
C GLU A 113 -18.17 0.66 2.59
N GLN A 114 -17.06 0.94 1.90
CA GLN A 114 -16.92 0.74 0.46
C GLN A 114 -16.28 -0.60 0.09
N GLN A 115 -15.64 -1.29 1.03
CA GLN A 115 -14.81 -2.46 0.73
C GLN A 115 -15.45 -3.77 1.24
N PRO A 116 -15.85 -4.67 0.34
CA PRO A 116 -16.30 -6.00 0.74
C PRO A 116 -15.25 -6.73 1.58
N GLY A 117 -15.69 -7.32 2.69
CA GLY A 117 -14.84 -8.08 3.60
C GLY A 117 -13.98 -7.23 4.54
N LEU A 118 -14.10 -5.89 4.51
CA LEU A 118 -13.58 -5.01 5.54
C LEU A 118 -14.75 -4.51 6.39
N SER A 119 -14.67 -4.68 7.71
CA SER A 119 -15.76 -4.28 8.62
C SER A 119 -15.18 -3.78 9.95
N GLY A 120 -16.01 -3.15 10.79
CA GLY A 120 -15.63 -2.79 12.14
C GLY A 120 -16.37 -1.57 12.68
N THR A 121 -16.82 -1.64 13.93
CA THR A 121 -17.48 -0.51 14.61
C THR A 121 -16.45 0.28 15.43
N SER A 122 -15.76 -0.40 16.34
CA SER A 122 -14.67 0.15 17.17
C SER A 122 -13.29 -0.40 16.77
N TYR A 123 -13.23 -1.66 16.33
CA TYR A 123 -12.00 -2.29 15.85
C TYR A 123 -12.18 -2.82 14.44
N LEU A 124 -11.10 -2.76 13.66
CA LEU A 124 -11.04 -3.32 12.32
C LEU A 124 -11.13 -4.85 12.36
N GLU A 125 -11.95 -5.37 11.45
CA GLU A 125 -12.12 -6.79 11.20
C GLU A 125 -11.90 -7.08 9.72
N LEU A 126 -10.90 -7.92 9.44
CA LEU A 126 -10.60 -8.38 8.09
C LEU A 126 -11.26 -9.74 7.86
N LYS A 127 -12.02 -9.86 6.78
CA LYS A 127 -12.48 -11.15 6.25
C LYS A 127 -11.49 -11.66 5.21
N LYS A 128 -11.60 -12.95 4.91
CA LYS A 128 -10.68 -13.65 3.99
C LYS A 128 -10.66 -12.96 2.62
N GLU A 129 -11.84 -12.61 2.12
CA GLU A 129 -12.10 -12.06 0.80
C GLU A 129 -11.38 -10.72 0.61
N PHE A 130 -11.37 -9.86 1.65
CA PHE A 130 -10.65 -8.61 1.62
C PHE A 130 -9.13 -8.83 1.52
N CYS A 131 -8.58 -9.77 2.29
CA CYS A 131 -7.17 -10.12 2.22
C CYS A 131 -6.76 -10.61 0.82
N PHE A 132 -7.58 -11.46 0.18
CA PHE A 132 -7.33 -11.92 -1.18
C PHE A 132 -7.45 -10.78 -2.21
N SER A 133 -8.48 -9.95 -2.10
CA SER A 133 -8.64 -8.79 -3.01
C SER A 133 -7.46 -7.82 -2.89
N CYS A 134 -6.94 -7.61 -1.68
CA CYS A 134 -5.74 -6.78 -1.47
C CYS A 134 -4.50 -7.41 -2.11
N LEU A 135 -4.32 -8.73 -1.97
CA LEU A 135 -3.22 -9.46 -2.60
C LEU A 135 -3.26 -9.28 -4.13
N GLU A 136 -4.40 -9.54 -4.76
CA GLU A 136 -4.56 -9.44 -6.22
C GLU A 136 -4.30 -8.01 -6.72
N LYS A 137 -4.84 -7.00 -6.04
CA LYS A 137 -4.66 -5.59 -6.44
C LYS A 137 -3.22 -5.12 -6.22
N ILE A 138 -2.56 -5.56 -5.14
CA ILE A 138 -1.15 -5.26 -4.92
C ILE A 138 -0.28 -5.95 -5.98
N ASP A 139 -0.56 -7.20 -6.32
CA ASP A 139 0.17 -7.93 -7.35
C ASP A 139 0.06 -7.22 -8.72
N ALA A 140 -1.17 -6.91 -9.15
CA ALA A 140 -1.40 -6.14 -10.38
C ALA A 140 -0.69 -4.77 -10.36
N PHE A 141 -0.71 -4.07 -9.22
CA PHE A 141 0.01 -2.82 -9.05
C PHE A 141 1.53 -2.99 -9.22
N LEU A 142 2.11 -4.04 -8.63
CA LEU A 142 3.53 -4.35 -8.75
C LEU A 142 3.90 -4.73 -10.19
N GLU A 143 3.03 -5.43 -10.92
CA GLU A 143 3.22 -5.70 -12.35
C GLU A 143 3.26 -4.42 -13.19
N MET A 144 2.40 -3.44 -12.88
CA MET A 144 2.43 -2.12 -13.54
C MET A 144 3.73 -1.39 -13.28
N ILE A 145 4.21 -1.39 -12.03
CA ILE A 145 5.50 -0.80 -11.64
C ILE A 145 6.68 -1.52 -12.34
N CYS A 146 6.70 -2.85 -12.36
CA CYS A 146 7.68 -3.65 -13.10
C CYS A 146 7.67 -3.29 -14.60
N SER A 147 6.45 -3.12 -15.14
CA SER A 147 6.13 -2.55 -16.44
C SER A 147 7.02 -1.34 -16.76
N GLU A 148 6.88 -0.34 -15.90
CA GLU A 148 7.50 0.96 -16.10
C GLU A 148 9.00 0.96 -15.87
N VAL A 149 9.50 0.17 -14.91
CA VAL A 149 10.94 -0.02 -14.73
C VAL A 149 11.57 -0.58 -16.00
N ARG A 150 10.95 -1.61 -16.61
CA ARG A 150 11.43 -2.16 -17.89
C ARG A 150 11.44 -1.11 -19.00
N ASN A 151 10.36 -0.34 -19.13
CA ASN A 151 10.28 0.75 -20.11
C ASN A 151 11.36 1.81 -19.90
N LEU A 152 11.63 2.18 -18.65
CA LEU A 152 12.69 3.13 -18.31
C LEU A 152 14.06 2.63 -18.74
N CYS A 153 14.41 1.39 -18.40
CA CYS A 153 15.67 0.78 -18.81
C CYS A 153 15.84 0.76 -20.34
N GLU A 154 14.78 0.40 -21.07
CA GLU A 154 14.82 0.39 -22.54
C GLU A 154 14.97 1.79 -23.15
N ARG A 155 14.32 2.82 -22.56
CA ARG A 155 14.53 4.22 -22.98
C ARG A 155 16.00 4.61 -22.83
N ILE A 156 16.62 4.31 -21.69
CA ILE A 156 18.00 4.71 -21.41
C ILE A 156 19.01 4.00 -22.33
N LYS A 157 18.85 2.68 -22.54
CA LYS A 157 19.69 1.94 -23.50
C LYS A 157 19.67 2.57 -24.90
N ARG A 158 18.50 3.01 -25.38
CA ARG A 158 18.35 3.67 -26.68
C ARG A 158 19.01 5.05 -26.74
N PHE A 159 19.08 5.76 -25.63
CA PHE A 159 19.79 7.05 -25.55
C PHE A 159 21.31 6.85 -25.53
N GLU A 160 21.80 5.82 -24.84
CA GLU A 160 23.23 5.50 -24.79
C GLU A 160 23.74 4.95 -26.14
N SER A 161 22.94 4.15 -26.86
CA SER A 161 23.33 3.60 -28.16
C SER A 161 23.36 4.63 -29.30
N LYS A 162 22.87 5.85 -29.06
CA LYS A 162 22.86 6.96 -30.04
C LYS A 162 23.99 7.97 -29.81
N LYS A 163 24.78 7.80 -28.75
CA LYS A 163 25.99 8.58 -28.49
C LYS A 163 27.21 7.85 -29.06
#